data_AF-A0A1S3QWS6-F1
#
_entry.id   AF-A0A1S3QWS6-F1
#
_cell.length_a   1.000
_cell.length_b   1.000
_cell.length_c   1.000
_cell.angle_alpha   90.00
_cell.angle_beta   90.00
_cell.angle_gamma   90.00
#
_symmetry.space_group_name_H-M   'P 1'
#
loop_
_entity.id
_entity.type
_entity.pdbx_description
1 polymer ?
#
loop_
_entity_poly.entity_id
_entity_poly.type
_entity_poly.pdbx_seq_one_letter_code
_entity_poly.pdbx_strand_id
1 'polypeptide(L)'
;MTALAVKVESAPNLNPGQLTLSDPACGPTYSDDRFAYFHFTVNSCGTTRKFINNVMLYENKISLPDELEVKLNATTSSEDEYQLKVSCYYVVNITCTLAFITRLRDNEPFAQTGTGRLMVRMRLEQGQS
;
A
#
# COMPACT_ATOMS: atom_id res chain seq x y z
N MET A 1 -4.69 4.00 13.14
CA MET A 1 -4.06 5.34 13.17
C MET A 1 -5.18 6.36 13.19
N THR A 2 -4.99 7.45 13.90
CA THR A 2 -5.95 8.54 14.00
C THR A 2 -5.25 9.86 13.69
N ALA A 3 -5.97 10.78 13.07
CA ALA A 3 -5.46 12.10 12.75
C ALA A 3 -6.57 13.14 12.91
N LEU A 4 -6.19 14.35 13.33
CA LEU A 4 -7.09 15.48 13.51
C LEU A 4 -6.61 16.62 12.62
N ALA A 5 -7.44 17.00 11.65
CA ALA A 5 -7.23 18.19 10.83
C ALA A 5 -8.09 19.32 11.38
N VAL A 6 -7.46 20.42 11.78
CA VAL A 6 -8.15 21.58 12.36
C VAL A 6 -8.22 22.69 11.31
N LYS A 7 -9.37 23.35 11.25
CA LYS A 7 -9.55 24.56 10.46
C LYS A 7 -8.75 25.70 11.07
N VAL A 8 -7.82 26.24 10.29
CA VAL A 8 -6.96 27.36 10.69
C VAL A 8 -7.54 28.69 10.23
N GLU A 9 -7.21 29.78 10.92
CA GLU A 9 -7.71 31.12 10.61
C GLU A 9 -7.31 31.60 9.21
N SER A 10 -6.15 31.16 8.70
CA SER A 10 -5.68 31.46 7.35
C SER A 10 -6.49 30.77 6.25
N ALA A 11 -7.33 29.78 6.59
CA ALA A 11 -8.18 29.06 5.65
C ALA A 11 -9.66 29.15 6.05
N PRO A 12 -10.26 30.37 6.07
CA PRO A 12 -11.59 30.59 6.60
C PRO A 12 -12.70 29.92 5.77
N ASN A 13 -12.44 29.68 4.48
CA ASN A 13 -13.38 29.03 3.56
C ASN A 13 -13.22 27.51 3.52
N LEU A 14 -12.26 26.95 4.26
CA LEU A 14 -12.07 25.51 4.32
C LEU A 14 -13.27 24.86 5.01
N ASN A 15 -13.83 23.84 4.35
CA ASN A 15 -14.78 22.93 4.95
C ASN A 15 -14.04 21.64 5.36
N PRO A 16 -13.83 21.38 6.66
CA PRO A 16 -13.10 20.20 7.10
C PRO A 16 -13.72 18.88 6.61
N GLY A 17 -15.04 18.84 6.40
CA GLY A 17 -15.74 17.64 5.93
C GLY A 17 -15.43 17.24 4.49
N GLN A 18 -14.79 18.12 3.72
CA GLN A 18 -14.38 17.88 2.34
C GLN A 18 -12.93 17.40 2.21
N LEU A 19 -12.18 17.37 3.32
CA LEU A 19 -10.81 16.89 3.33
C LEU A 19 -10.75 15.38 3.11
N THR A 20 -9.71 14.91 2.45
CA THR A 20 -9.43 13.48 2.28
C THR A 20 -8.00 13.15 2.68
N LEU A 21 -7.74 11.87 2.94
CA LEU A 21 -6.37 11.35 3.02
C LEU A 21 -5.75 11.32 1.61
N SER A 22 -4.50 10.83 1.49
CA SER A 22 -3.82 10.66 0.20
C SER A 22 -4.64 9.86 -0.83
N ASP A 23 -5.50 8.95 -0.36
CA ASP A 23 -6.53 8.31 -1.17
C ASP A 23 -7.83 9.13 -1.06
N PRO A 24 -8.33 9.73 -2.16
CA PRO A 24 -9.55 10.54 -2.15
C PRO A 24 -10.81 9.78 -1.72
N ALA A 25 -10.82 8.44 -1.80
CA ALA A 25 -11.93 7.63 -1.29
C ALA A 25 -12.01 7.62 0.25
N CYS A 26 -10.94 8.04 0.94
CA CYS A 26 -10.87 8.07 2.39
C CYS A 26 -11.13 9.49 2.95
N GLY A 27 -12.40 9.78 3.23
CA GLY A 27 -12.82 10.98 3.97
C GLY A 27 -12.76 10.84 5.50
N PRO A 28 -13.14 11.88 6.25
CA PRO A 28 -13.17 11.85 7.70
C PRO A 28 -14.28 10.93 8.23
N THR A 29 -14.01 10.29 9.36
CA THR A 29 -15.01 9.50 10.09
C THR A 29 -16.01 10.40 10.81
N TYR A 30 -15.57 11.59 11.23
CA TYR A 30 -16.40 12.61 11.85
C TYR A 30 -15.86 14.00 11.49
N SER A 31 -16.74 14.98 11.31
CA SER A 31 -16.35 16.37 11.05
C SER A 31 -17.38 17.35 11.61
N ASP A 32 -16.91 18.52 12.02
CA ASP A 32 -17.71 19.72 12.28
C ASP A 32 -17.10 20.93 11.55
N ASP A 33 -17.59 22.14 11.82
CA ASP A 33 -17.10 23.37 11.20
C ASP A 33 -15.67 23.76 11.61
N ARG A 34 -15.11 23.10 12.63
CA ARG A 34 -13.80 23.40 13.24
C ARG A 34 -12.76 22.33 12.95
N PHE A 35 -13.14 21.07 12.81
CA PHE A 35 -12.19 19.98 12.58
C PHE A 35 -12.78 18.79 11.84
N ALA A 36 -11.87 17.98 11.30
CA ALA A 36 -12.13 16.69 10.70
C ALA A 36 -11.27 15.62 11.39
N TYR A 37 -11.92 14.54 11.81
CA TYR A 37 -11.32 13.41 12.49
C TYR A 37 -11.26 12.20 11.55
N PHE A 38 -10.06 11.65 11.39
CA PHE A 38 -9.78 10.51 10.53
C PHE A 38 -9.42 9.29 11.36
N HIS A 39 -9.99 8.15 10.99
CA HIS A 39 -9.62 6.84 11.50
C HIS A 39 -9.31 5.89 10.34
N PHE A 40 -8.10 5.36 10.28
CA PHE A 40 -7.62 4.49 9.19
C PHE A 40 -6.56 3.51 9.68
N THR A 41 -6.35 2.41 8.97
CA THR A 41 -5.29 1.46 9.31
C THR A 41 -3.95 1.89 8.70
N VAL A 42 -2.84 1.42 9.28
CA VAL A 42 -1.49 1.85 8.86
C VAL A 42 -1.10 1.39 7.44
N ASN A 43 -1.92 0.54 6.82
CA ASN A 43 -1.76 -0.05 5.50
C ASN A 43 -2.90 0.33 4.52
N SER A 44 -3.70 1.34 4.84
CA SER A 44 -4.84 1.79 4.01
C SER A 44 -4.69 3.27 3.61
N CYS A 45 -5.63 3.75 2.78
CA CYS A 45 -5.82 5.17 2.46
C CYS A 45 -4.58 5.90 1.94
N GLY A 46 -3.75 5.20 1.15
CA GLY A 46 -2.50 5.74 0.62
C GLY A 46 -1.40 5.98 1.68
N THR A 47 -1.51 5.37 2.87
CA THR A 47 -0.47 5.48 3.91
C THR A 47 0.82 4.83 3.43
N THR A 48 1.92 5.57 3.52
CA THR A 48 3.26 5.06 3.18
C THR A 48 3.98 4.61 4.45
N ARG A 49 4.86 3.62 4.31
CA ARG A 49 5.67 3.08 5.41
C ARG A 49 7.15 3.14 5.04
N LYS A 50 7.96 3.64 5.95
CA LYS A 50 9.43 3.68 5.85
C LYS A 50 10.05 3.02 7.08
N PHE A 51 11.13 2.27 6.88
CA PHE A 51 11.94 1.72 7.96
C PHE A 51 13.17 2.61 8.13
N ILE A 52 13.32 3.19 9.32
CA ILE A 52 14.45 4.05 9.68
C ILE A 52 15.04 3.48 10.96
N ASN A 53 16.20 2.83 10.87
CA ASN A 53 16.82 2.11 11.98
C ASN A 53 15.84 1.10 12.61
N ASN A 54 15.50 1.27 13.89
CA ASN A 54 14.54 0.47 14.64
C ASN A 54 13.14 1.10 14.70
N VAL A 55 12.78 1.98 13.77
CA VAL A 55 11.48 2.67 13.75
C VAL A 55 10.78 2.44 12.41
N MET A 56 9.50 2.07 12.48
CA MET A 56 8.58 2.16 11.36
C MET A 56 7.91 3.54 11.37
N LEU A 57 8.24 4.36 10.39
CA LEU A 57 7.58 5.64 10.12
C LEU A 57 6.43 5.42 9.15
N TYR A 58 5.22 5.75 9.58
CA TYR A 58 4.03 5.78 8.74
C TYR A 58 3.64 7.21 8.44
N GLU A 59 3.43 7.53 7.16
CA GLU A 59 3.10 8.89 6.70
C GLU A 59 1.83 8.89 5.84
N ASN A 60 1.00 9.91 6.03
CA ASN A 60 -0.16 10.21 5.19
C ASN A 60 -0.30 11.74 5.00
N LYS A 61 -1.11 12.16 4.04
CA LYS A 61 -1.42 13.56 3.74
C LYS A 61 -2.93 13.77 3.86
N ILE A 62 -3.35 14.85 4.52
CA ILE A 62 -4.72 15.33 4.50
C ILE A 62 -4.76 16.62 3.67
N SER A 63 -5.60 16.65 2.63
CA SER A 63 -5.76 17.80 1.74
C SER A 63 -7.16 17.84 1.15
N LEU A 64 -7.48 18.87 0.36
CA LEU A 64 -8.65 18.82 -0.50
C LEU A 64 -8.39 17.86 -1.68
N PRO A 65 -9.43 17.24 -2.26
CA PRO A 65 -9.32 16.59 -3.56
C PRO A 65 -9.05 17.61 -4.66
N ASP A 66 -8.23 17.24 -5.66
CA ASP A 66 -7.79 18.13 -6.75
C ASP A 66 -8.95 18.92 -7.41
N GLU A 67 -10.10 18.27 -7.65
CA GLU A 67 -11.27 18.92 -8.24
C GLU A 67 -11.88 20.03 -7.37
N LEU A 68 -11.86 19.84 -6.04
CA LEU A 68 -12.37 20.84 -5.09
C LEU A 68 -11.34 21.93 -4.87
N GLU A 69 -10.06 21.60 -4.91
CA GLU A 69 -8.96 22.55 -4.77
C GLU A 69 -8.98 23.56 -5.92
N VAL A 70 -9.13 23.11 -7.16
CA VAL A 70 -9.28 23.98 -8.34
C VAL A 70 -10.50 24.90 -8.20
N LYS A 71 -11.63 24.40 -7.68
CA LYS A 71 -12.83 25.20 -7.45
C LYS A 71 -12.64 26.25 -6.34
N LEU A 72 -11.97 25.88 -5.25
CA LEU A 72 -11.66 26.82 -4.17
C LEU A 72 -10.76 27.94 -4.70
N ASN A 73 -9.67 27.59 -5.38
CA ASN A 73 -8.70 28.56 -5.93
C ASN A 73 -9.33 29.49 -6.99
N ALA A 74 -10.34 29.02 -7.74
CA ALA A 74 -11.09 29.88 -8.65
C ALA A 74 -12.02 30.87 -7.92
N THR A 75 -12.44 30.55 -6.69
CA THR A 75 -13.39 31.36 -5.91
C THR A 75 -12.68 32.27 -4.90
N THR A 76 -11.52 31.85 -4.41
CA THR A 76 -10.69 32.59 -3.46
C THR A 76 -9.45 33.13 -4.16
N SER A 77 -9.21 34.44 -4.08
CA SER A 77 -7.97 35.09 -4.57
C SER A 77 -6.69 34.64 -3.82
N SER A 78 -6.79 33.67 -2.90
CA SER A 78 -5.67 33.07 -2.18
C SER A 78 -5.22 31.80 -2.91
N GLU A 79 -3.94 31.72 -3.27
CA GLU A 79 -3.28 30.52 -3.79
C GLU A 79 -2.94 29.50 -2.68
N ASP A 80 -3.50 29.66 -1.48
CA ASP A 80 -3.10 28.90 -0.30
C ASP A 80 -3.69 27.48 -0.30
N GLU A 81 -2.89 26.51 -0.73
CA GLU A 81 -3.18 25.07 -0.64
C GLU A 81 -3.20 24.63 0.83
N TYR A 82 -4.35 24.13 1.31
CA TYR A 82 -4.43 23.49 2.62
C TYR A 82 -3.90 22.07 2.55
N GLN A 83 -2.77 21.83 3.22
CA GLN A 83 -2.16 20.52 3.32
C GLN A 83 -1.66 20.24 4.74
N LEU A 84 -2.05 19.10 5.30
CA LEU A 84 -1.56 18.60 6.58
C LEU A 84 -0.85 17.25 6.39
N LYS A 85 0.44 17.19 6.76
CA LYS A 85 1.20 15.94 6.76
C LYS A 85 1.11 15.25 8.11
N VAL A 86 0.71 13.98 8.11
CA VAL A 86 0.62 13.12 9.30
C VAL A 86 1.82 12.17 9.31
N SER A 87 2.53 12.10 10.44
CA SER A 87 3.67 11.21 10.64
C SER A 87 3.58 10.53 12.00
N CYS A 88 3.58 9.20 12.03
CA CYS A 88 3.61 8.42 13.27
C CYS A 88 4.77 7.45 13.28
N TYR A 89 5.48 7.42 14.41
CA TYR A 89 6.69 6.62 14.62
C TYR A 89 6.38 5.45 15.54
N TYR A 90 6.62 4.23 15.07
CA TYR A 90 6.46 3.01 15.85
C TYR A 90 7.82 2.35 16.04
N VAL A 91 8.28 2.25 17.29
CA VAL A 91 9.54 1.56 17.60
C VAL A 91 9.34 0.05 17.40
N VAL A 92 10.20 -0.54 16.58
CA VAL A 92 10.25 -1.98 16.31
C VAL A 92 11.19 -2.61 17.32
N ASN A 93 10.67 -2.96 18.50
CA ASN A 93 11.47 -3.62 19.53
C ASN A 93 11.58 -5.14 19.37
N ILE A 94 10.80 -5.76 18.48
CA ILE A 94 10.66 -7.23 18.46
C ILE A 94 10.50 -7.73 17.02
N THR A 95 11.30 -8.73 16.65
CA THR A 95 11.18 -9.56 15.45
C THR A 95 9.85 -10.32 15.45
N CYS A 96 8.78 -9.72 14.94
CA CYS A 96 7.61 -10.48 14.52
C CYS A 96 7.95 -11.19 13.20
N THR A 97 8.68 -12.29 13.30
CA THR A 97 8.93 -13.19 12.18
C THR A 97 7.61 -13.84 11.80
N LEU A 98 7.11 -13.53 10.59
CA LEU A 98 6.00 -14.28 10.02
C LEU A 98 6.47 -15.71 9.76
N ALA A 99 6.05 -16.65 10.59
CA ALA A 99 6.27 -18.06 10.33
C ALA A 99 5.32 -18.48 9.19
N PHE A 100 5.87 -18.63 7.99
CA PHE A 100 5.17 -19.31 6.91
C PHE A 100 5.18 -20.81 7.20
N ILE A 101 4.13 -21.31 7.84
CA ILE A 101 3.87 -22.76 7.87
C ILE A 101 3.35 -23.12 6.48
N THR A 102 4.27 -23.35 5.55
CA THR A 102 3.92 -24.06 4.32
C THR A 102 3.43 -25.44 4.75
N ARG A 103 2.12 -25.69 4.63
CA ARG A 103 1.65 -27.08 4.70
C ARG A 103 2.45 -27.85 3.64
N LEU A 104 3.18 -28.87 4.08
CA LEU A 104 3.68 -29.87 3.15
C LEU A 104 2.49 -30.28 2.30
N ARG A 105 2.61 -30.16 0.97
CA ARG A 105 1.63 -30.78 0.07
C ARG A 105 1.63 -32.26 0.45
N ASP A 106 0.50 -32.78 0.91
CA ASP A 106 0.30 -34.22 1.14
C ASP A 106 0.42 -35.04 -0.17
N ASN A 107 0.48 -34.37 -1.32
CA ASN A 107 0.71 -35.00 -2.60
C ASN A 107 2.20 -35.02 -2.92
N GLU A 108 2.89 -36.10 -2.52
CA GLU A 108 4.13 -36.50 -3.19
C GLU A 108 3.82 -36.74 -4.68
N PRO A 109 4.51 -36.07 -5.62
CA PRO A 109 4.36 -36.38 -7.03
C PRO A 109 4.91 -37.79 -7.30
N PHE A 110 4.02 -38.73 -7.59
CA PHE A 110 4.40 -40.09 -7.97
C PHE A 110 4.97 -40.10 -9.39
N ALA A 111 6.26 -40.43 -9.52
CA ALA A 111 6.88 -40.67 -10.82
C ALA A 111 6.36 -42.00 -11.37
N GLN A 112 5.61 -41.95 -12.47
CA GLN A 112 5.13 -43.15 -13.14
C GLN A 112 6.26 -43.73 -14.01
N THR A 113 6.61 -45.00 -13.77
CA THR A 113 7.65 -45.68 -14.58
C THR A 113 7.17 -45.82 -16.02
N GLY A 114 7.82 -45.13 -16.95
CA GLY A 114 7.59 -45.27 -18.39
C GLY A 114 8.53 -46.30 -19.00
N THR A 115 8.00 -47.17 -19.86
CA THR A 115 8.79 -48.10 -20.67
C THR A 115 8.89 -47.62 -22.10
N GLY A 116 10.12 -47.50 -22.61
CA GLY A 116 10.42 -47.16 -24.01
C GLY A 116 11.06 -48.34 -24.72
N ARG A 117 10.92 -48.40 -26.05
CA ARG A 117 11.61 -49.40 -26.89
C ARG A 117 12.83 -48.79 -27.55
N LEU A 118 13.99 -49.41 -27.33
CA LEU A 118 15.21 -49.08 -28.05
C LEU A 118 15.29 -49.94 -29.31
N MET A 119 15.27 -49.30 -30.49
CA MET A 119 15.42 -50.01 -31.76
C MET A 119 16.91 -50.09 -32.12
N VAL A 120 17.46 -51.30 -32.09
CA VAL A 120 18.86 -51.56 -32.45
C VAL A 120 18.92 -52.17 -33.84
N ARG A 121 19.75 -51.62 -34.73
CA ARG A 121 19.98 -52.18 -36.07
C ARG A 121 21.46 -52.49 -36.22
N MET A 122 21.76 -53.75 -36.51
CA MET A 122 23.11 -54.20 -36.86
C MET A 122 23.19 -54.38 -38.37
N ARG A 123 24.36 -54.12 -38.94
CA ARG A 123 24.70 -54.44 -40.33
C ARG A 123 26.06 -55.13 -40.33
N LEU A 124 26.18 -56.20 -41.10
CA LEU A 124 27.46 -56.80 -41.43
C LEU A 124 27.99 -56.12 -42.69
N GLU A 125 29.27 -55.76 -42.66
CA GLU A 125 30.02 -55.38 -43.86
C GLU A 125 31.02 -56.47 -44.19
N GLN A 126 31.13 -56.81 -45.48
CA GLN A 126 32.06 -57.82 -45.96
C GLN A 126 33.32 -57.10 -46.44
N GLY A 127 34.42 -57.28 -45.71
CA GLY A 127 35.73 -56.78 -46.14
C GLY A 127 36.14 -57.49 -47.43
N GLN A 128 36.42 -56.72 -48.48
CA GLN A 128 37.03 -57.25 -49.69
C GLN A 128 38.54 -57.35 -49.48
N SER A 129 39.05 -58.58 -49.58
CA SER A 129 40.47 -58.91 -49.69
C SER A 129 40.97 -58.75 -51.12
#